data_AF-A0ABD0PS34-F1
#
_entry.id   AF-A0ABD0PS34-F1
#
_cell.length_a   1.000
_cell.length_b   1.000
_cell.length_c   1.000
_cell.angle_alpha   90.00
_cell.angle_beta   90.00
_cell.angle_gamma   90.00
#
_symmetry.space_group_name_H-M   'P 1'
#
loop_
_entity.id
_entity.type
_entity.pdbx_description
1 polymer ?
#
loop_
_entity_poly.entity_id
_entity_poly.type
_entity_poly.pdbx_seq_one_letter_code
_entity_poly.pdbx_strand_id
1 'polypeptide(L)'
;VYQLKGGIHKYLEQFPDGFYRGKLFVFDERYAIAFNEDVISECRYCNCPWDQYQLCSTDFCCQLVLSCTTCRERGLTACCPVCQAKEQNHSNIPSNGLSHREECECTMSRPRIPKDTL
;
A
#
# COMPACT_ATOMS: atom_id res chain seq x y z
N VAL A 1 -7.95 24.95 -16.22
CA VAL A 1 -7.81 23.69 -15.46
C VAL A 1 -9.21 23.15 -15.20
N TYR A 2 -9.47 21.86 -15.47
CA TYR A 2 -10.77 21.20 -15.24
C TYR A 2 -10.63 20.15 -14.15
N GLN A 3 -11.72 19.86 -13.42
CA GLN A 3 -11.78 18.86 -12.35
C GLN A 3 -13.06 18.03 -12.44
N LEU A 4 -12.99 16.77 -12.01
CA LEU A 4 -14.13 15.87 -11.96
C LEU A 4 -15.07 16.28 -10.82
N LYS A 5 -16.28 16.73 -11.14
CA LYS A 5 -17.26 17.20 -10.15
C LYS A 5 -17.70 16.05 -9.24
N GLY A 6 -17.30 16.10 -7.97
CA GLY A 6 -17.58 15.04 -6.98
C GLY A 6 -16.59 13.87 -7.00
N GLY A 7 -15.49 13.98 -7.75
CA GLY A 7 -14.42 12.99 -7.76
C GLY A 7 -14.82 11.65 -8.38
N ILE A 8 -13.95 10.66 -8.19
CA ILE A 8 -14.08 9.34 -8.83
C ILE A 8 -15.33 8.61 -8.31
N HIS A 9 -15.62 8.65 -7.02
CA HIS A 9 -16.80 7.98 -6.45
C HIS A 9 -18.10 8.38 -7.16
N LYS A 10 -18.33 9.68 -7.37
CA LYS A 10 -19.51 10.19 -8.06
C LYS A 10 -19.55 9.80 -9.55
N TYR A 11 -18.38 9.74 -10.19
CA TYR A 11 -18.28 9.25 -11.56
C TYR A 11 -18.72 7.79 -11.66
N LEU A 12 -18.29 6.94 -10.71
CA LEU A 12 -18.65 5.53 -10.67
C LEU A 12 -20.17 5.35 -10.45
N GLU A 13 -20.77 6.13 -9.56
CA GLU A 13 -22.23 6.11 -9.35
C GLU A 13 -23.02 6.49 -10.61
N GLN A 14 -22.53 7.45 -11.40
CA GLN A 14 -23.24 7.98 -12.57
C GLN A 14 -22.96 7.17 -13.85
N PHE A 15 -21.79 6.55 -13.97
CA PHE A 15 -21.32 5.85 -15.16
C PHE A 15 -20.79 4.46 -14.78
N PRO A 16 -21.67 3.48 -14.47
CA PRO A 16 -21.25 2.14 -14.08
C PRO A 16 -20.47 1.41 -15.19
N ASP A 17 -20.82 1.64 -16.45
CA ASP A 17 -20.10 1.12 -17.63
C ASP A 17 -19.06 2.14 -18.17
N GLY A 18 -18.56 3.00 -17.29
CA GLY A 18 -17.58 4.03 -17.62
C GLY A 18 -16.18 3.48 -17.90
N PHE A 19 -15.20 4.38 -17.98
CA PHE A 19 -13.82 4.06 -18.32
C PHE A 19 -12.94 3.69 -17.12
N TYR A 20 -13.52 3.62 -15.91
CA TYR A 20 -12.76 3.30 -14.71
C TYR A 20 -12.39 1.82 -14.69
N ARG A 21 -11.15 1.51 -14.28
CA ARG A 21 -10.62 0.14 -14.19
C ARG A 21 -10.03 -0.06 -12.79
N GLY A 22 -10.37 -1.16 -12.14
CA GLY A 22 -9.81 -1.54 -10.85
C GLY A 22 -10.61 -1.09 -9.63
N LYS A 23 -9.88 -0.86 -8.54
CA LYS A 23 -10.46 -0.53 -7.23
C LYS A 23 -10.16 0.90 -6.83
N LEU A 24 -11.15 1.57 -6.26
CA LEU A 24 -11.04 2.93 -5.74
C LEU A 24 -10.36 2.92 -4.38
N PHE A 25 -9.13 3.43 -4.31
CA PHE A 25 -8.45 3.61 -3.03
C PHE A 25 -9.22 4.57 -2.11
N VAL A 26 -9.40 4.17 -0.85
CA VAL A 26 -10.09 4.94 0.19
C VAL A 26 -9.23 5.09 1.43
N PHE A 27 -9.36 6.23 2.11
CA PHE A 27 -8.56 6.59 3.28
C PHE A 27 -9.16 6.07 4.58
N ASP A 28 -9.44 4.77 4.64
CA ASP A 28 -9.90 4.05 5.82
C ASP A 28 -9.46 2.58 5.76
N GLU A 29 -9.87 1.78 6.75
CA GLU A 29 -9.46 0.37 6.91
C GLU A 29 -9.90 -0.54 5.75
N ARG A 30 -10.80 -0.09 4.88
CA ARG A 30 -11.19 -0.84 3.69
C ARG A 30 -10.08 -0.85 2.64
N TYR A 31 -9.22 0.17 2.64
CA TYR A 31 -8.17 0.48 1.66
C TYR A 31 -8.64 0.68 0.22
N ALA A 32 -9.55 -0.14 -0.29
CA ALA A 32 -10.09 -0.01 -1.62
C ALA A 32 -11.53 -0.53 -1.71
N ILE A 33 -12.32 0.09 -2.58
CA ILE A 33 -13.68 -0.36 -2.93
C ILE A 33 -13.63 -0.93 -4.35
N ALA A 34 -14.10 -2.16 -4.51
CA ALA A 34 -14.20 -2.81 -5.81
C ALA A 34 -15.40 -2.25 -6.60
N PHE A 35 -15.16 -1.90 -7.86
CA PHE A 35 -16.21 -1.44 -8.77
C PHE A 35 -16.36 -2.31 -10.01
N ASN A 36 -15.28 -2.95 -10.45
CA ASN A 36 -15.27 -4.00 -11.46
C ASN A 36 -14.24 -5.09 -11.11
N GLU A 37 -14.13 -6.10 -11.96
CA GLU A 37 -13.25 -7.26 -11.76
C GLU A 37 -11.81 -7.02 -12.28
N ASP A 38 -11.50 -5.82 -12.75
CA ASP A 38 -10.19 -5.55 -13.33
C ASP A 38 -9.11 -5.48 -12.27
N VAL A 39 -8.06 -6.29 -12.43
CA VAL A 39 -6.87 -6.23 -11.58
C VAL A 39 -5.79 -5.45 -12.32
N ILE A 40 -5.56 -4.20 -11.90
CA ILE A 40 -4.60 -3.28 -12.53
C ILE A 40 -3.25 -3.20 -11.80
N SER A 41 -3.03 -4.08 -10.84
CA SER A 41 -1.82 -4.12 -10.02
C SER A 41 -1.33 -5.55 -9.85
N GLU A 42 -0.10 -5.68 -9.37
CA GLU A 42 0.60 -6.95 -9.27
C GLU A 42 1.14 -7.18 -7.86
N CYS A 43 1.28 -8.46 -7.50
CA CYS A 43 1.98 -8.87 -6.29
C CYS A 43 3.43 -8.41 -6.38
N ARG A 44 3.90 -7.70 -5.35
CA ARG A 44 5.25 -7.16 -5.26
C ARG A 44 6.37 -8.21 -5.46
N TYR A 45 6.10 -9.46 -5.09
CA TYR A 45 7.12 -10.50 -5.00
C TYR A 45 7.17 -11.46 -6.19
N CYS A 46 6.04 -11.71 -6.83
CA CYS A 46 5.95 -12.67 -7.93
C CYS A 46 5.29 -12.11 -9.19
N ASN A 47 4.85 -10.85 -9.15
CA ASN A 47 4.21 -10.14 -10.26
C ASN A 47 2.89 -10.78 -10.76
N CYS A 48 2.30 -11.73 -10.03
CA CYS A 48 0.96 -12.21 -10.37
C CYS A 48 -0.07 -11.09 -10.15
N PRO A 49 -1.18 -11.04 -10.90
CA PRO A 49 -2.26 -10.08 -10.66
C PRO A 49 -2.70 -10.10 -9.20
N TRP A 50 -2.70 -8.94 -8.55
CA TRP A 50 -3.10 -8.79 -7.14
C TRP A 50 -3.49 -7.35 -6.81
N ASP A 51 -4.59 -7.16 -6.08
CA ASP A 51 -5.15 -5.83 -5.78
C ASP A 51 -5.67 -5.69 -4.34
N GLN A 52 -5.28 -6.61 -3.45
CA GLN A 52 -5.62 -6.55 -2.03
C GLN A 52 -4.45 -6.01 -1.22
N TYR A 53 -4.65 -4.84 -0.62
CA TYR A 53 -3.69 -4.22 0.29
C TYR A 53 -3.72 -4.88 1.66
N GLN A 54 -2.53 -5.02 2.24
CA GLN A 54 -2.33 -5.32 3.65
C GLN A 54 -1.17 -4.49 4.21
N LEU A 55 -1.12 -4.29 5.52
CA LEU A 55 -0.01 -3.58 6.14
C LEU A 55 1.30 -4.37 5.98
N CYS A 56 2.37 -3.61 5.77
CA CYS A 56 3.73 -4.09 5.96
C CYS A 56 3.83 -4.67 7.36
N SER A 57 4.41 -5.85 7.44
CA SER A 57 4.55 -6.61 8.67
C SER A 57 5.57 -6.04 9.67
N THR A 58 6.45 -5.13 9.24
CA THR A 58 7.36 -4.44 10.16
C THR A 58 6.61 -3.40 10.98
N ASP A 59 6.71 -3.50 12.30
CA ASP A 59 6.19 -2.52 13.22
C ASP A 59 6.67 -1.11 12.85
N PHE A 60 5.79 -0.12 12.98
CA PHE A 60 6.02 1.30 12.64
C PHE A 60 6.17 1.62 11.14
N CYS A 61 6.14 0.64 10.23
CA CYS A 61 6.26 0.91 8.79
C CYS A 61 4.96 1.44 8.17
N CYS A 62 3.83 0.83 8.53
CA CYS A 62 2.49 1.22 8.10
C CYS A 62 2.28 1.33 6.56
N GLN A 63 3.23 0.89 5.73
CA GLN A 63 3.09 0.88 4.28
C GLN A 63 2.07 -0.17 3.87
N LEU A 64 1.27 0.13 2.84
CA LEU A 64 0.39 -0.86 2.23
C LEU A 64 1.16 -1.69 1.20
N VAL A 65 0.99 -3.00 1.27
CA VAL A 65 1.69 -4.02 0.50
C VAL A 65 0.68 -4.85 -0.27
N LEU A 66 0.94 -5.02 -1.56
CA LEU A 66 0.27 -5.98 -2.43
C LEU A 66 1.11 -7.27 -2.43
N SER A 67 0.77 -8.20 -1.53
CA SER A 67 1.38 -9.52 -1.48
C SER A 67 0.30 -10.59 -1.56
N CYS A 68 0.35 -11.41 -2.62
CA CYS A 68 -0.62 -12.47 -2.83
C CYS A 68 -0.53 -13.55 -1.75
N THR A 69 -1.61 -14.30 -1.57
CA THR A 69 -1.71 -15.36 -0.54
C THR A 69 -0.50 -16.29 -0.54
N THR A 70 -0.09 -16.77 -1.71
CA THR A 70 1.05 -17.69 -1.87
C THR A 70 2.39 -17.06 -1.43
N CYS A 71 2.60 -15.77 -1.69
CA CYS A 71 3.81 -15.07 -1.24
C CYS A 71 3.76 -14.86 0.28
N ARG A 72 2.61 -14.51 0.84
CA ARG A 72 2.47 -14.34 2.29
C ARG A 72 2.64 -15.65 3.06
N GLU A 73 2.14 -16.77 2.54
CA GLU A 73 2.37 -18.11 3.11
C GLU A 73 3.86 -18.48 3.14
N ARG A 74 4.67 -17.92 2.23
CA ARG A 74 6.14 -18.05 2.21
C ARG A 74 6.86 -17.04 3.11
N GLY A 75 6.11 -16.24 3.89
CA GLY A 75 6.65 -15.21 4.76
C GLY A 75 7.03 -13.91 4.04
N LEU A 76 6.57 -13.68 2.80
CA LEU A 76 6.84 -12.45 2.06
C LEU A 76 5.72 -11.42 2.32
N THR A 77 5.84 -10.70 3.43
CA THR A 77 4.78 -9.86 4.03
C THR A 77 5.15 -8.38 4.15
N ALA A 78 6.40 -8.01 3.87
CA ALA A 78 6.92 -6.66 4.06
C ALA A 78 6.92 -5.79 2.78
N CYS A 79 7.09 -4.48 2.94
CA CYS A 79 7.11 -3.56 1.79
C CYS A 79 8.47 -3.46 1.08
N CYS A 80 9.57 -3.96 1.67
CA CYS A 80 10.91 -3.92 1.07
C CYS A 80 11.83 -4.95 1.75
N PRO A 81 13.02 -5.26 1.17
CA PRO A 81 13.97 -6.19 1.78
C PRO A 81 14.41 -5.78 3.20
N VAL A 82 14.58 -4.48 3.47
CA VAL A 82 14.94 -3.97 4.80
C VAL A 82 13.85 -4.31 5.83
N CYS A 83 12.59 -4.08 5.49
CA CYS A 83 11.45 -4.45 6.34
C CYS A 83 11.32 -5.97 6.49
N GLN A 84 11.53 -6.73 5.40
CA GLN A 84 11.44 -8.19 5.43
C GLN A 84 12.47 -8.83 6.37
N ALA A 85 13.68 -8.26 6.45
CA ALA A 85 14.73 -8.72 7.34
C ALA A 85 14.44 -8.42 8.83
N LYS A 86 13.61 -7.40 9.12
CA LYS A 86 13.27 -7.01 10.50
C LYS A 86 12.32 -8.00 11.17
N GLU A 87 11.32 -8.51 10.45
CA GLU A 87 10.38 -9.52 10.97
C GLU A 87 11.08 -10.75 11.57
N GLN A 88 12.20 -11.18 10.96
CA GLN A 88 12.91 -12.37 11.41
C GLN A 88 13.61 -12.20 12.77
N ASN A 89 13.68 -10.97 13.29
CA ASN A 89 14.37 -10.64 14.54
C ASN A 89 13.43 -10.29 15.70
N HIS A 90 12.11 -10.38 15.53
CA HIS A 90 11.10 -9.98 16.54
C HIS A 90 10.84 -11.03 17.65
N SER A 91 11.87 -11.75 18.10
CA SER A 91 11.82 -12.50 19.36
C SER A 91 12.61 -11.74 20.44
N ASN A 92 11.88 -11.04 21.31
CA ASN A 92 12.31 -10.41 22.58
C ASN A 92 13.14 -9.11 22.51
N ILE A 93 12.51 -7.95 22.31
CA ILE A 93 13.07 -6.66 22.75
C ILE A 93 12.02 -5.92 23.60
N PRO A 94 12.31 -5.57 24.87
CA PRO A 94 11.37 -4.83 25.70
C PRO A 94 11.19 -3.41 25.17
N SER A 95 9.96 -2.91 25.28
CA SER A 95 9.56 -1.55 24.94
C SER A 95 10.24 -0.52 25.85
N ASN A 96 11.50 -0.20 25.57
CA ASN A 96 12.14 0.97 26.16
C ASN A 96 11.92 2.13 25.19
N GLY A 97 11.25 3.19 25.64
CA GLY A 97 10.68 4.29 24.85
C GLY A 97 11.67 5.16 24.08
N LEU A 98 12.47 4.57 23.18
CA LEU A 98 13.11 5.30 22.10
C LEU A 98 12.11 5.42 20.94
N SER A 99 12.05 6.59 20.31
CA SER A 99 11.34 6.74 19.04
C SER A 99 12.06 5.90 17.99
N HIS A 100 11.57 4.69 17.74
CA HIS A 100 12.10 3.86 16.66
C HIS A 100 11.74 4.56 15.35
N ARG A 101 12.70 5.27 14.75
CA ARG A 101 12.54 5.83 13.41
C ARG A 101 12.33 4.66 12.45
N GLU A 102 11.30 4.77 11.64
CA GLU A 102 11.03 3.81 10.58
C GLU A 102 12.20 3.83 9.57
N GLU A 103 13.11 2.86 9.66
CA GLU A 103 14.08 2.62 8.59
C GLU A 103 13.42 1.69 7.57
N CYS A 104 12.75 2.30 6.60
CA CYS A 104 12.13 1.63 5.48
C CYS A 104 12.73 2.19 4.19
N GLU A 105 13.25 1.32 3.33
CA GLU A 105 13.84 1.75 2.05
C GLU A 105 12.81 2.49 1.19
N CYS A 106 11.54 2.08 1.24
CA CYS A 106 10.46 2.72 0.50
C CYS A 106 10.22 4.18 0.91
N THR A 107 10.52 4.56 2.17
CA THR A 107 10.34 5.95 2.63
C THR A 107 11.57 6.80 2.37
N MET A 108 12.76 6.19 2.28
CA MET A 108 14.01 6.89 1.95
C MET A 108 14.09 7.27 0.46
N SER A 109 13.57 6.43 -0.43
CA SER A 109 13.60 6.66 -1.87
C SER A 109 12.44 7.50 -2.40
N ARG A 110 11.44 7.82 -1.56
CA ARG A 110 10.28 8.63 -1.99
C ARG A 110 10.72 10.05 -2.31
N PRO A 111 10.49 10.54 -3.55
CA PRO A 111 10.70 11.94 -3.85
C PRO A 111 9.82 12.77 -2.91
N ARG A 112 10.45 13.64 -2.12
CA ARG A 112 9.70 14.56 -1.28
C ARG A 112 9.03 15.59 -2.16
N ILE A 113 7.84 16.02 -1.76
CA ILE A 113 7.15 17.16 -2.39
C ILE A 113 8.17 18.29 -2.48
N PRO A 114 8.46 18.82 -3.69
CA PRO A 114 9.30 19.99 -3.85
C PRO A 114 8.79 21.08 -2.91
N LYS A 115 9.66 21.60 -2.05
CA LYS A 115 9.29 22.77 -1.25
C LYS A 115 9.28 23.94 -2.21
N ASP A 116 8.14 24.60 -2.36
CA ASP A 116 8.07 25.86 -3.09
C ASP A 116 9.14 26.79 -2.50
N THR A 117 10.10 27.17 -3.34
CA THR A 117 11.14 28.12 -2.95
C THR A 117 10.48 29.48 -3.08
N LEU A 118 10.03 30.04 -1.95
CA LEU A 118 9.52 31.41 -1.86
C LEU A 118 10.60 32.43 -2.25
#